data_AF-A0A840URC9-F1
#
_entry.id   AF-A0A840URC9-F1
#
_cell.length_a   1.000
_cell.length_b   1.000
_cell.length_c   1.000
_cell.angle_alpha   90.00
_cell.angle_beta   90.00
_cell.angle_gamma   90.00
#
_symmetry.space_group_name_H-M   'P 1'
#
loop_
_entity.id
_entity.type
_entity.pdbx_description
1 polymer ?
#
loop_
_entity_poly.entity_id
_entity_poly.type
_entity_poly.pdbx_seq_one_letter_code
_entity_poly.pdbx_strand_id
1 'polypeptide(L)' 'MNINILLFDDFESLDAFGPVEVFGCVDEYKLRYVSMDGGIIKSR' A
#
# COMPACT_ATOMS: atom_id res chain seq x y z
N MET A 1 -13.41 5.45 4.77
CA MET A 1 -12.75 4.37 5.56
C MET A 1 -11.28 4.33 5.21
N ASN A 2 -10.39 4.02 6.16
CA ASN A 2 -8.94 3.96 5.87
C ASN A 2 -8.54 2.55 5.44
N ILE A 3 -7.74 2.44 4.38
CA ILE A 3 -7.15 1.19 3.90
C ILE A 3 -5.64 1.35 3.98
N ASN A 4 -4.99 0.49 4.77
CA ASN A 4 -3.55 0.53 4.94
C ASN A 4 -2.90 -0.51 4.03
N ILE A 5 -2.01 -0.05 3.16
CA ILE A 5 -1.12 -0.88 2.36
C ILE A 5 0.19 -0.99 3.13
N LEU A 6 0.47 -2.17 3.68
CA LEU A 6 1.68 -2.43 4.45
C LEU A 6 2.83 -2.74 3.48
N LEU A 7 3.87 -1.91 3.52
CA LEU A 7 5.11 -2.08 2.78
C LEU A 7 6.19 -2.55 3.77
N PHE A 8 6.84 -3.67 3.46
CA PHE A 8 7.93 -4.25 4.23
C PHE A 8 9.06 -4.65 3.28
N ASP A 9 10.27 -4.87 3.80
CA ASP A 9 11.42 -5.18 2.94
C ASP A 9 11.18 -6.41 2.06
N ASP A 10 11.55 -6.30 0.78
CA ASP A 10 11.41 -7.36 -0.23
C ASP A 10 9.97 -7.86 -0.45
N PHE A 11 8.97 -7.01 -0.22
CA PHE A 11 7.59 -7.31 -0.59
C PHE A 11 7.41 -7.46 -2.10
N GLU A 12 6.40 -8.25 -2.51
CA GLU A 12 5.98 -8.39 -3.90
C GLU A 12 5.14 -7.18 -4.32
N SER A 13 5.63 -6.38 -5.28
CA SER A 13 4.97 -5.13 -5.66
C SER A 13 3.56 -5.33 -6.19
N LEU A 14 3.30 -6.45 -6.89
CA LEU A 14 2.02 -6.76 -7.49
C LEU A 14 0.91 -6.96 -6.46
N ASP A 15 1.25 -7.54 -5.30
CA ASP A 15 0.31 -7.76 -4.20
C ASP A 15 -0.17 -6.44 -3.59
N ALA A 16 0.68 -5.40 -3.59
CA ALA A 16 0.31 -4.06 -3.16
C ALA A 16 -0.48 -3.30 -4.23
N PHE A 17 -0.13 -3.47 -5.52
CA PHE A 17 -0.79 -2.74 -6.60
C PHE A 17 -2.23 -3.16 -6.85
N GLY A 18 -2.58 -4.44 -6.69
CA GLY A 18 -3.96 -4.90 -6.88
C GLY A 18 -4.96 -4.13 -6.00
N PRO A 19 -4.79 -4.09 -4.67
CA PRO A 19 -5.63 -3.30 -3.78
C PRO A 19 -5.58 -1.80 -4.06
N VAL A 20 -4.42 -1.24 -4.40
CA VAL A 20 -4.29 0.19 -4.73
C VAL A 20 -5.13 0.57 -5.94
N GLU A 21 -5.13 -0.24 -6.99
CA GLU A 21 -5.91 0.01 -8.21
C GLU A 21 -7.42 -0.08 -7.94
N VAL A 22 -7.85 -1.12 -7.22
CA VAL A 22 -9.27 -1.34 -6.93
C VAL A 22 -9.82 -0.26 -5.99
N PHE A 23 -9.11 0.03 -4.89
CA PHE A 23 -9.62 0.92 -3.85
C PHE A 23 -9.27 2.39 -4.07
N GLY A 24 -8.25 2.69 -4.88
CA GLY A 24 -7.87 4.07 -5.21
C GLY A 24 -8.89 4.78 -6.11
N CYS A 25 -9.78 4.02 -6.76
CA CYS A 25 -10.84 4.55 -7.61
C CYS A 25 -12.12 4.94 -6.86
N VAL A 26 -12.14 4.81 -5.53
CA VAL A 26 -13.35 5.01 -4.70
C VAL A 26 -13.08 6.12 -3.68
N ASP A 27 -13.77 7.26 -3.83
CA ASP A 27 -13.54 8.48 -3.03
C ASP A 27 -13.79 8.29 -1.52
N GLU A 28 -14.63 7.32 -1.14
CA GLU A 28 -14.89 6.98 0.27
C GLU A 28 -13.68 6.32 0.95
N TYR A 29 -12.71 5.81 0.20
CA TYR A 29 -11.52 5.16 0.72
C TYR A 29 -10.31 6.09 0.75
N LYS A 30 -9.61 6.07 1.88
CA LYS A 30 -8.32 6.74 2.05
C LYS A 30 -7.23 5.69 2.12
N LEU A 31 -6.48 5.58 1.03
CA LEU A 31 -5.28 4.74 0.97
C LEU A 31 -4.16 5.37 1.80
N ARG A 32 -3.51 4.55 2.63
CA ARG A 32 -2.31 4.92 3.38
C ARG A 32 -1.25 3.87 3.16
N TYR A 33 -0.05 4.32 2.81
CA TYR A 33 1.12 3.47 2.70
C TYR A 33 1.88 3.54 4.01
N VAL A 34 2.03 2.39 4.66
CA VAL A 34 2.64 2.30 5.99
C VAL A 34 3.75 1.28 5.95
N SER A 35 4.81 1.54 6.70
CA SER A 35 5.91 0.61 6.95
C SER A 35 6.27 0.66 8.43
N MET A 36 7.09 -0.29 8.90
CA MET A 36 7.44 -0.39 10.32
C MET A 36 8.07 0.89 10.87
N ASP A 37 9.02 1.46 10.13
CA ASP A 37 9.79 2.63 10.55
C ASP A 37 9.51 3.89 9.69
N GLY A 38 8.54 3.82 8.78
CA GLY A 38 8.34 4.85 7.75
C GLY A 38 9.42 4.82 6.66
N GLY A 39 9.55 5.91 5.91
CA GLY A 39 10.60 6.06 4.89
C GLY A 39 10.32 5.30 3.58
N ILE A 40 11.37 5.18 2.76
CA ILE A 40 11.31 4.51 1.46
C ILE A 40 11.57 3.01 1.68
N ILE A 41 10.61 2.17 1.29
CA ILE A 41 10.75 0.71 1.30
C ILE A 41 10.99 0.22 -0.12
N LYS A 42 11.91 -0.71 -0.28
CA LYS A 42 12.24 -1.31 -1.57
C LYS A 42 11.52 -2.65 -1.72
N SER A 43 10.83 -2.82 -2.84
CA SER A 43 10.27 -4.10 -3.25
C SER A 43 11.31 -5.00 -3.93
N ARG A 44 10.95 -6.29 -4.06
CA ARG A 44 11.74 -7.31 -4.75
C ARG A 44 11.90 -7.03 -6.26
#